data_AF-A0A0R1KU25-F1
#
_entry.id   AF-A0A0R1KU25-F1
#
_cell.length_a   1.000
_cell.length_b   1.000
_cell.length_c   1.000
_cell.angle_alpha   90.00
_cell.angle_beta   90.00
_cell.angle_gamma   90.00
#
_symmetry.space_group_name_H-M   'P 1'
#
loop_
_entity.id
_entity.type
_entity.pdbx_description
1 polymer ?
#
loop_
_entity_poly.entity_id
_entity_poly.type
_entity_poly.pdbx_seq_one_letter_code
_entity_poly.pdbx_strand_id
1 'polypeptide(L)'
;MIENFKDEKRNVLTVVTRKHAIFLARPLSENSDMKFDKETWNNLKEFLSEQANQCWKNFQPKEATNRGSDYSEYYDRELDSNGYLSIGDCTLSIDRPVNEELRCYKFDKTRMQSFMFDLLNRIGD
;
A
#
# COMPACT_ATOMS: atom_id res chain seq x y z
N MET A 1 -4.34 11.73 -8.93
CA MET A 1 -5.31 10.70 -9.33
C MET A 1 -5.81 10.01 -8.08
N ILE A 2 -7.06 9.58 -8.05
CA ILE A 2 -7.66 8.85 -6.93
C ILE A 2 -8.41 7.68 -7.53
N GLU A 3 -8.15 6.47 -7.05
CA GLU A 3 -8.81 5.24 -7.48
C GLU A 3 -9.28 4.44 -6.27
N ASN A 4 -10.43 3.77 -6.38
CA ASN A 4 -11.04 3.02 -5.28
C ASN A 4 -11.15 1.53 -5.60
N PHE A 5 -10.60 0.70 -4.73
CA PHE A 5 -10.68 -0.76 -4.79
C PHE A 5 -11.57 -1.26 -3.66
N LYS A 6 -12.37 -2.28 -3.94
CA LYS A 6 -13.24 -2.92 -2.95
C LYS A 6 -12.75 -4.32 -2.66
N ASP A 7 -12.68 -4.68 -1.39
CA ASP A 7 -12.38 -6.05 -0.99
C ASP A 7 -13.66 -6.93 -1.02
N GLU A 8 -13.53 -8.23 -0.76
CA GLU A 8 -14.65 -9.18 -0.71
C GLU A 8 -15.73 -8.78 0.31
N LYS A 9 -15.33 -8.12 1.41
CA LYS A 9 -16.24 -7.61 2.44
C LYS A 9 -16.81 -6.22 2.11
N ARG A 10 -16.55 -5.69 0.91
CA ARG A 10 -16.97 -4.36 0.44
C ARG A 10 -16.33 -3.18 1.18
N ASN A 11 -15.25 -3.40 1.92
CA ASN A 11 -14.41 -2.34 2.45
C ASN A 11 -13.71 -1.62 1.29
N VAL A 12 -13.49 -0.31 1.44
CA VAL A 12 -12.95 0.52 0.37
C VAL A 12 -11.51 0.90 0.66
N LEU A 13 -10.60 0.52 -0.26
CA LEU A 13 -9.23 0.99 -0.31
C LEU A 13 -9.14 2.10 -1.34
N THR A 14 -8.82 3.31 -0.90
CA THR A 14 -8.59 4.44 -1.79
C THR A 14 -7.09 4.62 -2.00
N VAL A 15 -6.65 4.50 -3.26
CA VAL A 15 -5.28 4.78 -3.67
C VAL A 15 -5.22 6.21 -4.22
N VAL A 16 -4.47 7.07 -3.56
CA VAL A 16 -4.28 8.46 -3.97
C VAL A 16 -2.88 8.62 -4.54
N THR A 17 -2.78 8.96 -5.83
CA THR A 17 -1.51 9.26 -6.50
C THR A 17 -1.31 10.78 -6.58
N ARG A 18 -0.16 11.25 -6.09
CA ARG A 18 0.38 12.61 -6.26
C ARG A 18 1.69 12.55 -7.04
N LYS A 19 2.15 13.69 -7.55
CA LYS A 19 3.33 13.81 -8.44
C LYS A 19 4.60 13.06 -7.97
N HIS A 20 4.78 12.91 -6.66
CA HIS A 20 5.98 12.27 -6.08
C HIS A 20 5.68 11.29 -4.93
N ALA A 21 4.41 10.93 -4.73
CA ALA A 21 4.00 10.07 -3.61
C ALA A 21 2.68 9.37 -3.91
N ILE A 22 2.56 8.12 -3.45
CA ILE A 22 1.33 7.33 -3.51
C ILE A 22 0.87 7.09 -2.07
N PHE A 23 -0.42 7.24 -1.81
CA PHE A 23 -1.00 7.08 -0.48
C PHE A 23 -2.09 6.03 -0.52
N LEU A 24 -2.20 5.27 0.57
CA LEU A 24 -3.35 4.42 0.84
C LEU A 24 -4.21 5.13 1.89
N ALA A 25 -5.50 5.20 1.60
CA ALA A 25 -6.51 5.76 2.48
C ALA A 25 -7.69 4.81 2.61
N ARG A 26 -8.32 4.81 3.78
CA ARG A 26 -9.52 4.02 4.10
C ARG A 26 -10.50 4.84 4.92
N PRO A 27 -11.79 4.49 4.98
CA PRO A 27 -12.69 5.07 5.99
C PRO A 27 -12.30 4.62 7.40
N LEU A 28 -12.61 5.43 8.43
CA LEU A 28 -12.18 5.22 9.83
C LEU A 28 -12.78 3.96 10.48
N SER A 29 -13.86 3.42 9.92
CA SER A 29 -14.59 2.27 10.48
C SER A 29 -13.94 0.90 10.23
N GLU A 30 -12.80 0.85 9.52
CA GLU A 30 -12.30 -0.38 8.90
C GLU A 30 -10.84 -0.72 9.27
N ASN A 31 -10.57 -1.03 10.54
CA ASN A 31 -9.26 -1.54 11.02
C ASN A 31 -9.07 -3.05 10.77
N SER A 32 -9.72 -3.62 9.75
CA SER A 32 -9.61 -5.04 9.41
C SER A 32 -8.73 -5.28 8.19
N ASP A 33 -8.10 -6.44 8.14
CA ASP A 33 -7.42 -6.97 6.95
C ASP A 33 -8.38 -6.96 5.75
N MET A 34 -7.92 -6.41 4.62
CA MET A 34 -8.68 -6.38 3.37
C MET A 34 -8.35 -7.60 2.56
N LYS A 35 -9.32 -8.46 2.31
CA LYS A 35 -9.12 -9.63 1.45
C LYS A 35 -9.74 -9.35 0.08
N PHE A 36 -8.93 -9.35 -0.95
CA PHE A 36 -9.37 -9.08 -2.31
C PHE A 36 -9.57 -10.39 -3.07
N ASP A 37 -10.55 -10.39 -3.98
CA ASP A 37 -10.61 -11.42 -5.01
C ASP A 37 -9.41 -11.31 -5.96
N LYS A 38 -9.02 -12.42 -6.59
CA LYS A 38 -7.88 -12.49 -7.52
C LYS A 38 -7.95 -11.46 -8.64
N GLU A 39 -9.13 -11.20 -9.20
CA GLU A 39 -9.29 -10.20 -10.26
C GLU A 39 -8.99 -8.79 -9.73
N THR A 40 -9.59 -8.43 -8.59
CA THR A 40 -9.37 -7.11 -7.98
C THR A 40 -7.92 -6.95 -7.50
N TRP A 41 -7.32 -8.02 -6.98
CA TRP A 41 -5.93 -8.03 -6.56
C TRP A 41 -4.97 -7.80 -7.74
N ASN A 42 -5.23 -8.44 -8.88
CA ASN A 42 -4.46 -8.20 -10.10
C ASN A 42 -4.64 -6.76 -10.61
N ASN A 43 -5.87 -6.25 -10.65
CA ASN A 43 -6.12 -4.86 -11.02
C ASN A 43 -5.40 -3.87 -10.10
N LEU A 44 -5.38 -4.12 -8.78
CA LEU A 44 -4.64 -3.31 -7.81
C LEU A 44 -3.12 -3.33 -8.09
N LYS A 45 -2.56 -4.51 -8.37
CA LYS A 45 -1.14 -4.68 -8.73
C LYS A 45 -0.76 -3.90 -9.99
N GLU A 46 -1.56 -4.04 -11.05
CA GLU A 46 -1.33 -3.35 -12.31
C GLU A 46 -1.43 -1.83 -12.12
N PHE A 47 -2.49 -1.37 -11.45
CA PHE A 47 -2.69 0.03 -11.17
C PHE A 47 -1.51 0.63 -10.39
N LEU A 48 -1.11 0.01 -9.27
CA LEU A 48 0.03 0.50 -8.48
C LEU A 48 1.33 0.52 -9.28
N SER A 49 1.57 -0.49 -10.13
CA SER A 49 2.73 -0.54 -11.02
C SER A 49 2.74 0.64 -12.00
N GLU A 50 1.60 0.92 -12.65
CA GLU A 50 1.46 2.05 -13.57
C GLU A 50 1.68 3.39 -12.85
N GLN A 51 1.02 3.58 -11.71
CA GLN A 51 1.15 4.81 -10.92
C GLN A 51 2.59 5.03 -10.43
N ALA A 52 3.28 3.96 -10.02
CA ALA A 52 4.67 4.04 -9.57
C ALA A 52 5.61 4.43 -10.71
N ASN A 53 5.44 3.86 -11.90
CA ASN A 53 6.21 4.24 -13.10
C ASN A 53 5.95 5.69 -13.53
N GLN A 54 4.73 6.21 -13.32
CA GLN A 54 4.42 7.62 -13.58
C GLN A 54 5.01 8.56 -12.54
N CYS A 55 5.01 8.18 -11.25
CA CYS A 55 5.52 9.04 -10.16
C CYS A 55 7.04 9.10 -10.11
N TRP A 56 7.72 7.99 -10.38
CA TRP A 56 9.17 7.87 -10.22
C TRP A 56 9.82 7.35 -11.49
N LYS A 57 10.69 8.18 -12.10
CA LYS A 57 11.54 7.73 -13.23
C LYS A 57 12.38 6.52 -12.83
N ASN A 58 12.49 5.56 -13.75
CA ASN A 58 13.21 4.30 -13.57
C ASN A 58 12.75 3.60 -12.28
N PHE A 59 11.43 3.45 -12.11
CA PHE A 59 10.87 2.64 -11.04
C PHE A 59 11.06 1.16 -11.38
N GLN A 60 11.66 0.42 -10.45
CA GLN A 60 11.83 -1.02 -10.56
C GLN A 60 11.60 -1.64 -9.18
N PRO A 61 10.73 -2.67 -9.06
CA PRO A 61 10.59 -3.42 -7.82
C PRO A 61 11.95 -3.95 -7.36
N LYS A 62 12.25 -3.82 -6.07
CA LYS A 62 13.52 -4.29 -5.49
C LYS A 62 13.28 -4.85 -4.10
N GLU A 63 14.02 -5.88 -3.73
CA GLU A 63 13.99 -6.41 -2.36
C GLU A 63 14.42 -5.34 -1.35
N ALA A 64 13.79 -5.33 -0.18
CA ALA A 64 14.19 -4.44 0.90
C ALA A 64 15.54 -4.89 1.48
N THR A 65 16.58 -4.11 1.21
CA THR A 65 17.94 -4.42 1.67
C THR A 65 18.22 -3.97 3.11
N ASN A 66 17.29 -3.26 3.76
CA ASN A 66 17.49 -2.72 5.11
C ASN A 66 16.16 -2.59 5.87
N ARG A 67 16.12 -3.01 7.14
CA ARG A 67 14.89 -3.05 7.97
C ARG A 67 14.15 -1.71 8.05
N GLY A 68 14.86 -0.58 8.04
CA GLY A 68 14.24 0.76 8.07
C GLY A 68 13.84 1.33 6.71
N SER A 69 14.00 0.57 5.63
CA SER A 69 13.62 0.98 4.26
C SER A 69 12.56 0.07 3.65
N ASP A 70 12.10 -0.93 4.41
CA ASP A 70 11.00 -1.78 3.98
C ASP A 70 9.67 -1.05 4.07
N TYR A 71 8.67 -1.55 3.34
CA TYR A 71 7.33 -1.01 3.40
C TYR A 71 6.61 -1.40 4.70
N SER A 72 7.09 -2.41 5.43
CA SER A 72 6.40 -2.97 6.59
C SER A 72 6.13 -1.98 7.71
N GLU A 73 7.01 -0.98 7.87
CA GLU A 73 6.94 0.01 8.94
C GLU A 73 7.07 1.44 8.38
N TYR A 74 6.11 2.27 8.75
CA TYR A 74 6.09 3.69 8.44
C TYR A 74 5.95 4.49 9.73
N TYR A 75 7.03 5.15 10.14
CA TYR A 75 6.98 6.12 11.23
C TYR A 75 6.49 7.47 10.71
N ASP A 76 5.33 7.92 11.22
CA ASP A 76 4.80 9.24 10.97
C ASP A 76 5.37 10.22 12.00
N ARG A 77 6.33 11.04 11.58
CA ARG A 77 6.98 12.04 12.45
C ARG A 77 6.03 13.15 12.91
N GLU A 78 4.96 13.42 12.17
CA GLU A 78 3.99 14.45 12.54
C GLU A 78 3.10 13.97 13.69
N LEU A 79 2.87 12.66 13.77
CA LEU A 79 1.97 12.02 14.73
C LEU A 79 2.70 11.22 15.82
N ASP A 80 4.04 11.19 15.77
CA ASP A 80 4.91 10.39 16.66
C ASP A 80 4.46 8.93 16.79
N SER A 81 3.91 8.36 15.71
CA SER A 81 3.27 7.04 15.73
C SER A 81 3.66 6.20 14.52
N ASN A 82 3.75 4.89 14.72
CA ASN A 82 4.05 3.93 13.65
C ASN A 82 2.76 3.43 13.02
N GLY A 83 2.71 3.46 11.69
CA GLY A 83 1.79 2.66 10.90
C GLY A 83 2.50 1.44 10.34
N TYR A 84 1.75 0.36 10.15
CA TYR A 84 2.28 -0.88 9.59
C TYR A 84 1.51 -1.26 8.33
N LEU A 85 2.23 -1.85 7.38
CA LEU A 85 1.63 -2.36 6.16
C LEU A 85 2.16 -3.78 5.95
N SER A 86 1.27 -4.75 5.84
CA SER A 86 1.68 -6.10 5.49
C SER A 86 0.80 -6.65 4.38
N ILE A 87 1.43 -7.45 3.54
CA ILE A 87 0.78 -8.18 2.45
C ILE A 87 0.61 -9.63 2.94
N GLY A 88 -0.49 -10.25 2.57
CA GLY A 88 -0.75 -11.68 2.72
C GLY A 88 -1.24 -12.27 1.39
N ASP A 89 -1.83 -13.46 1.42
CA ASP A 89 -2.39 -14.07 0.22
C ASP A 89 -3.64 -13.31 -0.24
N CYS A 90 -3.50 -12.52 -1.31
CA CYS A 90 -4.50 -11.56 -1.79
C CYS A 90 -5.08 -10.66 -0.69
N THR A 91 -4.31 -10.44 0.38
CA THR A 91 -4.76 -9.75 1.58
C THR A 91 -3.83 -8.58 1.86
N LEU A 92 -4.40 -7.45 2.26
CA LEU A 92 -3.67 -6.24 2.60
C LEU A 92 -4.09 -5.79 3.99
N SER A 93 -3.14 -5.80 4.90
CA SER A 93 -3.32 -5.44 6.30
C SER A 93 -2.64 -4.11 6.53
N ILE A 94 -3.43 -3.08 6.85
CA ILE A 94 -2.90 -1.75 7.15
C ILE A 94 -3.26 -1.41 8.58
N ASP A 95 -2.24 -1.18 9.38
CA ASP A 95 -2.35 -0.59 10.69
C ASP A 95 -2.00 0.89 10.60
N ARG A 96 -2.93 1.74 11.02
CA ARG A 96 -2.84 3.19 10.83
C ARG A 96 -2.08 3.79 12.01
N PRO A 97 -1.21 4.78 11.79
CA PRO A 97 -0.53 5.43 12.91
C PRO A 97 -1.50 6.13 13.87
N VAL A 98 -2.61 6.69 13.36
CA VAL A 98 -3.64 7.37 14.17
C VAL A 98 -5.05 7.04 13.65
N ASN A 99 -5.96 6.71 14.57
CA ASN A 99 -7.33 6.26 14.28
C ASN A 99 -8.27 7.35 13.71
N GLU A 100 -7.84 8.61 13.65
CA GLU A 100 -8.65 9.74 13.15
C GLU A 100 -8.26 10.22 11.75
N GLU A 101 -7.16 9.71 11.16
CA GLU A 101 -6.78 10.06 9.79
C GLU A 101 -7.27 9.04 8.76
N LEU A 102 -7.86 9.55 7.67
CA LEU A 102 -8.20 8.73 6.50
C LEU A 102 -6.95 8.15 5.82
N ARG A 103 -5.81 8.86 5.92
CA ARG A 103 -4.52 8.42 5.38
C ARG A 103 -3.96 7.30 6.26
N CYS A 104 -3.81 6.11 5.69
CA CYS A 104 -3.25 4.98 6.41
C CYS A 104 -1.74 4.84 6.18
N TYR A 105 -1.29 5.06 4.94
CA TYR A 105 0.10 4.82 4.57
C TYR A 105 0.56 5.76 3.45
N LYS A 106 1.81 6.22 3.51
CA LYS A 106 2.45 7.03 2.47
C LYS A 106 3.67 6.30 1.92
N PHE A 107 3.63 5.98 0.63
CA PHE A 107 4.76 5.41 -0.09
C PHE A 107 5.68 6.49 -0.64
N ASP A 108 6.95 6.37 -0.27
CA ASP A 108 8.07 6.94 -1.00
C ASP A 108 8.61 5.93 -2.01
N LYS A 109 9.48 6.36 -2.94
CA LYS A 109 10.03 5.49 -4.00
C LYS A 109 10.54 4.16 -3.45
N THR A 110 11.41 4.20 -2.43
CA THR A 110 12.04 2.99 -1.87
C THR A 110 11.02 2.00 -1.30
N ARG A 111 10.03 2.49 -0.54
CA ARG A 111 8.97 1.67 0.07
C ARG A 111 8.04 1.09 -1.00
N MET A 112 7.72 1.87 -2.04
CA MET A 112 6.93 1.33 -3.15
C MET A 112 7.71 0.25 -3.91
N GLN A 113 9.04 0.41 -4.07
CA GLN A 113 9.85 -0.62 -4.74
C GLN A 113 9.86 -1.95 -3.97
N SER A 114 9.99 -1.91 -2.63
CA SER A 114 9.93 -3.13 -1.81
C SER A 114 8.51 -3.70 -1.71
N PHE A 115 7.50 -2.83 -1.56
CA PHE A 115 6.11 -3.24 -1.58
C PHE A 115 5.74 -3.95 -2.87
N MET A 116 6.02 -3.35 -4.03
CA MET A 116 5.75 -3.96 -5.33
C MET A 116 6.56 -5.24 -5.54
N PHE A 117 7.78 -5.33 -5.00
CA PHE A 117 8.57 -6.54 -5.09
C PHE A 117 7.89 -7.68 -4.34
N ASP A 118 7.50 -7.48 -3.09
CA ASP A 118 6.80 -8.49 -2.30
C ASP A 118 5.43 -8.82 -2.89
N LEU A 119 4.69 -7.80 -3.36
CA LEU A 119 3.37 -7.93 -3.98
C LEU A 119 3.38 -8.76 -5.27
N LEU A 120 4.46 -8.67 -6.06
CA LEU A 120 4.64 -9.43 -7.30
C LEU A 120 5.23 -10.83 -7.05
N ASN A 121 6.06 -11.00 -6.02
CA ASN A 121 6.69 -12.27 -5.69
C ASN A 121 5.82 -13.16 -4.78
N ARG A 122 4.88 -12.59 -4.01
CA ARG A 122 3.83 -13.34 -3.34
C ARG A 122 2.77 -13.77 -4.34
N ILE A 123 3.12 -14.79 -5.12
CA ILE A 123 2.18 -15.62 -5.86
C ILE A 123 1.72 -16.69 -4.88
N GLY A 124 0.41 -16.76 -4.64
CA GLY A 124 -0.19 -17.73 -3.73
C GLY A 124 0.24 -19.17 -4.05
N ASP A 125 0.53 -19.91 -2.98
CA ASP A 125 0.64 -21.37 -3.00
C ASP A 125 -0.77 -22.00 -3.10
#